data_AF-A0A7Z9VZX9-F1
#
_entry.id   AF-A0A7Z9VZX9-F1
#
_cell.length_a   1.000
_cell.length_b   1.000
_cell.length_c   1.000
_cell.angle_alpha   90.00
_cell.angle_beta   90.00
_cell.angle_gamma   90.00
#
_symmetry.space_group_name_H-M   'P 1'
#
loop_
_entity.id
_entity.type
_entity.pdbx_description
1 polymer ?
#
loop_
_entity_poly.entity_id
_entity_poly.type
_entity_poly.pdbx_seq_one_letter_code
_entity_poly.pdbx_strand_id
1 'polypeptide(L)'
;MGKFFRFTFLPPGDVLKCALALARNEGEARRLLLSRLPSFENGRLGGHTGGNLLLSMMEQYSSDFLTVIDGLSTLLNCNGRVLPVSVEHATLCAEYADGTVASTEVGVDRELANGRCVDRI
;
A
#
# COMPACT_ATOMS: atom_id res chain seq x y z
N MET A 1 3.43 -17.27 6.93
CA MET A 1 2.81 -15.93 6.95
C MET A 1 2.31 -15.64 5.54
N GLY A 2 1.00 -15.72 5.28
CA GLY A 2 0.45 -15.71 3.92
C GLY A 2 0.67 -14.36 3.24
N LYS A 3 1.30 -14.35 2.06
CA LYS A 3 1.38 -13.15 1.22
C LYS A 3 -0.02 -12.92 0.63
N PHE A 4 -0.78 -11.98 1.20
CA PHE A 4 -2.16 -11.66 0.82
C PHE A 4 -2.29 -10.78 -0.41
N PHE A 5 -1.20 -10.23 -0.92
CA PHE A 5 -1.17 -9.35 -2.10
C PHE A 5 -0.50 -10.06 -3.26
N ARG A 6 -1.24 -10.18 -4.37
CA ARG A 6 -0.73 -10.79 -5.61
C ARG A 6 0.18 -9.83 -6.36
N PHE A 7 -0.03 -8.55 -6.14
CA PHE A 7 0.59 -7.45 -6.85
C PHE A 7 1.47 -6.66 -5.88
N THR A 8 2.80 -6.79 -5.99
CA THR A 8 3.78 -6.16 -5.10
C THR A 8 4.21 -4.76 -5.56
N PHE A 9 3.46 -4.10 -6.45
CA PHE A 9 3.87 -2.87 -7.15
C PHE A 9 3.92 -1.62 -6.25
N LEU A 10 3.09 -1.55 -5.22
CA LEU A 10 3.11 -0.54 -4.16
C LEU A 10 2.53 -1.16 -2.89
N PRO A 11 2.90 -0.66 -1.70
CA PRO A 11 2.14 -0.97 -0.50
C PRO A 11 0.67 -0.61 -0.79
N PRO A 12 -0.28 -1.57 -0.69
CA PRO A 12 -1.70 -1.31 -0.97
C PRO A 12 -2.25 -0.15 -0.13
N GLY A 13 -1.62 0.10 1.02
CA GLY A 13 -1.90 1.24 1.88
C GLY A 13 -1.72 2.61 1.22
N ASP A 14 -0.77 2.80 0.30
CA ASP A 14 -0.52 4.13 -0.28
C ASP A 14 -1.53 4.47 -1.37
N VAL A 15 -1.85 3.52 -2.25
CA VAL A 15 -2.96 3.65 -3.20
C VAL A 15 -4.27 3.91 -2.47
N LEU A 16 -4.53 3.18 -1.38
CA LEU A 16 -5.71 3.41 -0.54
C LEU A 16 -5.75 4.83 0.03
N LYS A 17 -4.64 5.32 0.61
CA LYS A 17 -4.56 6.69 1.16
C LYS A 17 -4.80 7.75 0.08
N CYS A 18 -4.22 7.58 -1.11
CA CYS A 18 -4.43 8.49 -2.23
C CYS A 18 -5.89 8.49 -2.67
N ALA A 19 -6.52 7.31 -2.83
CA ALA A 19 -7.92 7.21 -3.21
C ALA A 19 -8.84 7.82 -2.15
N LEU A 20 -8.56 7.58 -0.86
CA LEU A 20 -9.28 8.18 0.26
C LEU A 20 -9.21 9.71 0.27
N ALA A 21 -8.05 10.29 -0.05
CA ALA A 21 -7.87 11.74 -0.12
C ALA A 21 -8.67 12.38 -1.27
N LEU A 22 -9.02 11.61 -2.31
CA LEU A 22 -9.83 12.08 -3.43
C LEU A 22 -11.32 11.70 -3.28
N ALA A 23 -11.68 10.90 -2.28
CA ALA A 23 -13.02 10.37 -2.11
C ALA A 23 -14.04 11.48 -1.79
N ARG A 24 -15.25 11.38 -2.36
CA ARG A 24 -16.31 12.37 -2.12
C ARG A 24 -16.71 12.48 -0.64
N ASN A 25 -16.60 11.38 0.11
CA ASN A 25 -16.83 11.35 1.56
C ASN A 25 -15.57 10.85 2.28
N GLU A 26 -14.48 11.61 2.16
CA GLU A 26 -13.17 11.29 2.74
C GLU A 26 -13.26 10.93 4.23
N GLY A 27 -14.00 11.70 5.03
CA GLY A 27 -14.08 11.51 6.49
C GLY A 27 -14.58 10.12 6.89
N GLU A 28 -15.76 9.73 6.38
CA GLU A 28 -16.33 8.41 6.68
C GLU A 28 -15.55 7.28 6.02
N ALA A 29 -15.08 7.48 4.78
CA ALA A 29 -14.28 6.48 4.08
C ALA A 29 -12.98 6.18 4.82
N ARG A 30 -12.27 7.20 5.31
CA ARG A 30 -11.06 7.03 6.13
C ARG A 30 -11.38 6.30 7.42
N ARG A 31 -12.41 6.74 8.14
CA ARG A 31 -12.81 6.13 9.40
C ARG A 31 -13.08 4.64 9.23
N LEU A 32 -13.77 4.23 8.17
CA LEU A 32 -14.09 2.83 7.94
C LEU A 32 -12.89 2.02 7.40
N LEU A 33 -12.18 2.54 6.40
CA LEU A 33 -11.16 1.78 5.68
C LEU A 33 -9.79 1.78 6.35
N LEU A 34 -9.48 2.78 7.20
CA LEU A 34 -8.24 2.81 7.98
C LEU A 34 -8.43 2.20 9.38
N SER A 35 -9.66 1.94 9.82
CA SER A 35 -9.90 1.25 11.08
C SER A 35 -9.33 -0.17 11.05
N ARG A 36 -8.59 -0.52 12.10
CA ARG A 36 -8.16 -1.89 12.35
C ARG A 36 -9.36 -2.69 12.84
N LEU A 37 -9.58 -3.85 12.23
CA LEU A 37 -10.64 -4.72 12.69
C LEU A 37 -10.26 -5.31 14.06
N PRO A 38 -11.22 -5.38 14.99
CA PRO A 38 -11.00 -6.12 16.23
C PRO A 38 -10.72 -7.58 15.89
N SER A 39 -9.91 -8.23 16.72
CA SER A 39 -9.68 -9.67 16.61
C SER A 39 -11.00 -10.39 16.88
N PHE A 40 -11.68 -10.82 15.83
CA PHE A 40 -12.79 -11.78 15.95
C PHE A 40 -12.26 -13.10 16.52
N GLU A 41 -13.15 -13.89 17.13
CA GLU A 41 -12.85 -15.12 17.91
C GLU A 41 -11.89 -16.13 17.23
N ASN A 42 -11.73 -16.03 15.90
CA ASN A 42 -10.85 -16.91 15.11
C ASN A 42 -9.48 -16.30 14.77
N GLY A 43 -9.11 -15.12 15.28
CA GLY A 43 -7.76 -14.52 15.21
C GLY A 43 -7.21 -14.15 13.82
N ARG A 44 -7.86 -14.57 12.73
CA ARG A 44 -7.34 -14.46 11.36
C ARG A 44 -7.46 -13.08 10.72
N LEU A 45 -8.30 -12.21 11.27
CA LEU A 45 -8.54 -10.85 10.76
C LEU A 45 -7.92 -9.77 11.66
N GLY A 46 -7.44 -10.15 12.84
CA GLY A 46 -6.84 -9.24 13.80
C GLY A 46 -5.60 -8.58 13.22
N GLY A 47 -5.57 -7.25 13.22
CA GLY A 47 -4.42 -6.46 12.76
C GLY A 47 -4.49 -5.95 11.32
N HIS A 48 -5.42 -6.43 10.49
CA HIS A 48 -5.67 -5.87 9.16
C HIS A 48 -6.61 -4.66 9.23
N THR A 49 -6.38 -3.66 8.38
CA THR A 49 -7.35 -2.56 8.18
C THR A 49 -8.44 -3.01 7.20
N GLY A 50 -9.65 -2.46 7.35
CA GLY A 50 -10.77 -2.78 6.45
C GLY A 50 -10.44 -2.53 4.97
N GLY A 51 -9.70 -1.45 4.69
CA GLY A 51 -9.29 -1.10 3.33
C GLY A 51 -8.23 -2.03 2.74
N ASN A 52 -7.33 -2.59 3.55
CA ASN A 52 -6.38 -3.59 3.05
C ASN A 52 -7.08 -4.89 2.66
N LEU A 53 -8.10 -5.30 3.42
CA LEU A 53 -8.92 -6.46 3.07
C LEU A 53 -9.75 -6.22 1.82
N LEU A 54 -10.34 -5.02 1.68
CA LEU A 54 -11.05 -4.61 0.48
C LEU A 54 -10.12 -4.70 -0.75
N LEU A 55 -8.92 -4.13 -0.67
CA LEU A 55 -7.94 -4.21 -1.74
C LEU A 55 -7.55 -5.65 -2.06
N SER A 56 -7.25 -6.48 -1.05
CA SER A 56 -6.95 -7.90 -1.27
C SER A 56 -8.10 -8.64 -1.95
N MET A 57 -9.36 -8.31 -1.63
CA MET A 57 -10.52 -8.89 -2.30
C MET A 57 -10.59 -8.44 -3.76
N MET A 58 -10.41 -7.14 -4.03
CA MET A 58 -10.44 -6.59 -5.38
C MET A 58 -9.34 -7.18 -6.26
N GLU A 59 -8.13 -7.39 -5.71
CA GLU A 59 -7.03 -8.05 -6.43
C GLU A 59 -7.37 -9.48 -6.86
N GLN A 60 -8.13 -10.24 -6.07
CA GLN A 60 -8.50 -11.62 -6.42
C GLN A 60 -9.39 -11.71 -7.65
N TYR A 61 -10.23 -10.70 -7.88
CA TYR A 61 -11.17 -10.66 -9.00
C TYR A 61 -10.69 -9.79 -10.17
N SER A 62 -9.49 -9.21 -10.08
CA SER A 62 -8.95 -8.32 -11.12
C SER A 62 -7.85 -8.99 -11.94
N SER A 63 -7.80 -8.64 -13.23
CA SER A 63 -6.75 -9.07 -14.16
C SER A 63 -5.41 -8.39 -13.87
N ASP A 64 -5.46 -7.11 -13.52
CA ASP A 64 -4.31 -6.22 -13.39
C ASP A 64 -4.54 -5.19 -12.27
N PHE A 65 -3.45 -4.55 -11.86
CA PHE A 65 -3.45 -3.60 -10.75
C PHE A 65 -4.19 -2.29 -11.07
N LEU A 66 -4.16 -1.83 -12.32
CA LEU A 66 -4.86 -0.59 -12.71
C LEU A 66 -6.37 -0.77 -12.57
N THR A 67 -6.90 -1.93 -12.96
CA THR A 67 -8.31 -2.29 -12.75
C THR A 67 -8.72 -2.21 -11.27
N VAL A 68 -7.84 -2.59 -10.34
CA VAL A 68 -8.09 -2.45 -8.90
C VAL A 68 -8.16 -0.98 -8.49
N ILE A 69 -7.23 -0.15 -8.97
CA ILE A 69 -7.20 1.30 -8.67
C ILE A 69 -8.44 2.01 -9.22
N ASP A 70 -8.83 1.71 -10.46
CA ASP A 70 -10.00 2.31 -11.11
C ASP A 70 -11.30 1.86 -10.42
N GLY A 71 -11.39 0.58 -10.06
CA GLY A 71 -12.51 0.06 -9.28
C GLY A 71 -12.62 0.73 -7.91
N LEU A 72 -11.50 0.94 -7.21
CA LEU A 72 -11.49 1.59 -5.90
C LEU A 72 -11.90 3.05 -6.04
N SER A 73 -11.38 3.74 -7.05
CA SER A 73 -11.70 5.14 -7.34
C SER A 73 -13.19 5.32 -7.66
N THR A 74 -13.77 4.38 -8.39
CA THR A 74 -15.21 4.34 -8.70
C THR A 74 -16.04 4.11 -7.44
N LEU A 75 -15.65 3.13 -6.61
CA LEU A 75 -16.33 2.78 -5.36
C LEU A 75 -16.36 3.95 -4.37
N LEU A 76 -15.25 4.70 -4.28
CA LEU A 76 -15.12 5.86 -3.40
C LEU A 76 -15.65 7.16 -4.01
N ASN A 77 -16.12 7.12 -5.26
CA ASN A 77 -16.56 8.27 -6.03
C ASN A 77 -15.53 9.41 -6.01
N CYS A 78 -14.28 9.07 -6.35
CA CYS A 78 -13.15 9.98 -6.26
C CYS A 78 -13.26 11.16 -7.25
N ASN A 79 -12.87 12.35 -6.81
CA ASN A 79 -12.68 13.50 -7.69
C ASN A 79 -11.22 13.59 -8.16
N GLY A 80 -10.92 12.90 -9.26
CA GLY A 80 -9.58 12.83 -9.82
C GLY A 80 -9.18 11.38 -10.11
N ARG A 81 -7.88 11.16 -10.37
CA ARG A 81 -7.34 9.84 -10.70
C ARG A 81 -6.12 9.54 -9.83
N VAL A 82 -6.05 8.33 -9.33
CA VAL A 82 -4.84 7.77 -8.71
C VAL A 82 -4.12 6.96 -9.79
N LEU A 83 -2.82 7.20 -9.96
CA LEU A 83 -2.00 6.47 -10.91
C LEU A 83 -0.77 5.94 -10.17
N PRO A 84 -0.39 4.67 -10.37
CA PRO A 84 0.85 4.16 -9.81
C PRO A 84 2.04 4.75 -10.56
N VAL A 85 3.18 4.87 -9.89
CA VAL A 85 4.42 5.35 -10.51
C VAL A 85 4.91 4.41 -11.62
N SER A 86 4.62 3.11 -11.50
CA SER A 86 4.90 2.09 -12.49
C SER A 86 3.88 0.96 -12.40
N VAL A 87 3.67 0.26 -13.51
CA VAL A 87 2.93 -1.01 -13.57
C VAL A 87 3.87 -2.22 -13.56
N GLU A 88 5.18 -1.97 -13.60
CA GLU A 88 6.22 -2.99 -13.50
C GLU A 88 6.73 -3.10 -12.06
N HIS A 89 7.31 -4.26 -11.74
CA HIS A 89 7.87 -4.49 -10.40
C HIS A 89 9.09 -3.60 -10.19
N ALA A 90 9.01 -2.68 -9.23
CA ALA A 90 10.12 -1.85 -8.80
C ALA A 90 10.48 -2.14 -7.34
N THR A 91 11.77 -2.12 -7.03
CA THR A 91 12.28 -2.24 -5.67
C THR A 91 13.07 -0.98 -5.36
N LEU A 92 12.75 -0.31 -4.25
CA LEU A 92 13.55 0.80 -3.74
C LEU A 92 14.96 0.30 -3.42
N CYS A 93 15.98 0.98 -3.92
CA CYS A 93 17.36 0.75 -3.55
C CYS A 93 17.94 2.06 -3.03
N ALA A 94 18.81 1.99 -2.02
CA ALA A 94 19.56 3.15 -1.56
C ALA A 94 21.03 2.79 -1.45
N GLU A 95 21.89 3.60 -2.04
CA GLU A 95 23.34 3.52 -1.88
C GLU A 95 23.77 4.49 -0.78
N TYR A 96 24.68 4.02 0.08
CA TYR A 96 25.21 4.79 1.21
C TYR A 96 26.62 5.29 0.90
N ALA A 97 27.10 6.23 1.72
CA ALA A 97 28.43 6.85 1.53
C ALA A 97 29.62 5.87 1.51
N ASP A 98 29.46 4.65 2.03
CA ASP A 98 30.48 3.59 2.00
C ASP A 98 30.37 2.67 0.76
N GLY A 99 29.47 2.97 -0.17
CA GLY A 99 29.22 2.20 -1.39
C GLY A 99 28.37 0.94 -1.20
N THR A 100 27.90 0.65 0.01
CA THR A 100 26.93 -0.45 0.21
C THR A 100 25.53 -0.03 -0.24
N VAL A 101 24.70 -1.02 -0.55
CA VAL A 101 23.34 -0.82 -1.04
C VAL A 101 22.35 -1.58 -0.18
N ALA A 102 21.30 -0.91 0.27
CA ALA A 102 20.11 -1.55 0.82
C ALA A 102 19.02 -1.62 -0.25
N SER A 103 18.24 -2.69 -0.22
CA SER A 103 17.08 -2.87 -1.10
C SER A 103 15.82 -3.02 -0.25
N THR A 104 14.67 -2.65 -0.81
CA THR A 104 13.36 -2.51 -0.15
C THR A 104 13.26 -1.33 0.80
N GLU A 105 12.06 -0.78 0.95
CA GLU A 105 11.76 0.30 1.91
C GLU A 105 12.18 -0.07 3.34
N VAL A 106 11.83 -1.28 3.79
CA VAL A 106 12.21 -1.79 5.11
C VAL A 106 13.74 -1.87 5.29
N GLY A 107 14.46 -2.24 4.23
CA GLY A 107 15.92 -2.26 4.24
C GLY A 107 16.48 -0.85 4.41
N VAL A 108 15.99 0.11 3.62
CA VAL A 108 16.43 1.50 3.67
C VAL A 108 16.11 2.14 5.03
N ASP A 109 14.91 1.93 5.56
CA ASP A 109 14.47 2.43 6.88
C ASP A 109 15.34 1.91 8.01
N ARG A 110 15.72 0.62 7.98
CA ARG A 110 16.59 0.02 8.99
C ARG A 110 17.96 0.69 9.01
N GLU A 111 18.55 0.92 7.85
CA GLU A 111 19.87 1.53 7.76
C GLU A 111 19.85 3.03 8.13
N LEU A 112 18.78 3.75 7.78
CA LEU A 112 18.54 5.11 8.26
C LEU A 112 18.42 5.16 9.79
N ALA A 113 17.70 4.22 10.40
CA ALA A 113 17.58 4.10 11.86
C ALA A 113 18.92 3.79 12.54
N ASN A 114 19.84 3.11 11.84
CA ASN A 114 21.23 2.88 12.27
C ASN A 114 22.13 4.11 12.09
N GLY A 115 21.59 5.24 11.65
CA GLY A 115 22.33 6.50 11.48
C GLY A 115 23.11 6.62 10.18
N ARG A 116 22.85 5.74 9.20
CA ARG A 116 23.57 5.76 7.92
C ARG A 116 22.98 6.82 7.00
N CYS A 117 23.85 7.59 6.36
CA CYS A 117 23.44 8.62 5.40
C CYS A 117 23.33 8.01 4.00
N VAL A 118 22.16 8.20 3.38
CA VAL A 118 21.90 7.85 1.99
C VAL A 118 22.61 8.84 1.08
N ASP A 119 23.37 8.32 0.13
CA ASP A 119 24.04 9.09 -0.91
C ASP A 119 23.14 9.24 -2.15
N ARG A 120 22.54 8.14 -2.60
CA ARG A 120 21.55 8.13 -3.69
C ARG A 120 20.48 7.05 -3.52
N ILE A 121 19.33 7.28 -4.16
CA ILE A 121 18.18 6.36 -4.27
C ILE A 121 17.98 6.00 -5.74
#